data_AF-A0A950RSP4-F1
#
_entry.id   AF-A0A950RSP4-F1
#
_cell.length_a   1.000
_cell.length_b   1.000
_cell.length_c   1.000
_cell.angle_alpha   90.00
_cell.angle_beta   90.00
_cell.angle_gamma   90.00
#
_symmetry.space_group_name_H-M   'P 1'
#
loop_
_entity.id
_entity.type
_entity.pdbx_description
1 polymer ?
#
loop_
_entity_poly.entity_id
_entity_poly.type
_entity_poly.pdbx_seq_one_letter_code
_entity_poly.pdbx_strand_id
1 'polypeptide(L)'
;MLGELGLNDSRAGEISDTLTCPGAYSCNLALTKSMNLGAALAETVRGYDDPLVRSLHINISGCPNSCGQHWIGDIGFYGNARKIDGREVPYYLMLLGGSQHEFGVAIQSLPARLAPVAVQRVLDHYKVNHQPGETFRAYVLRHRVEFFKQLTADLVKPPESDQEMYRDWGDDMDYSLKLGRGECAA
;
A
#
# COMPACT_ATOMS: atom_id res chain seq x y z
N MET A 1 1.08 -23.91 23.17
CA MET A 1 1.23 -22.49 23.57
C MET A 1 1.64 -21.69 22.34
N LEU A 2 0.68 -21.15 21.58
CA LEU A 2 0.99 -20.32 20.41
C LEU A 2 1.22 -18.85 20.81
N GLY A 3 0.61 -18.40 21.92
CA GLY A 3 0.75 -17.03 22.42
C GLY A 3 2.12 -16.68 22.98
N GLU A 4 2.88 -17.64 23.52
CA GLU A 4 4.25 -17.39 23.99
C GLU A 4 5.23 -17.04 22.87
N LEU A 5 4.93 -17.50 21.65
CA LEU A 5 5.71 -17.20 20.45
C LEU A 5 5.15 -15.99 19.69
N GLY A 6 4.10 -15.33 20.20
CA GLY A 6 3.40 -14.26 19.49
C GLY A 6 2.63 -14.74 18.25
N LEU A 7 2.34 -16.04 18.13
CA LEU A 7 1.66 -16.67 16.99
C LEU A 7 0.17 -16.95 17.25
N ASN A 8 -0.44 -16.23 18.19
CA ASN A 8 -1.86 -16.37 18.55
C ASN A 8 -2.75 -15.30 17.92
N ASP A 9 -2.21 -14.46 17.03
CA ASP A 9 -3.00 -13.44 16.33
C ASP A 9 -3.93 -14.12 15.31
N SER A 10 -5.24 -14.09 15.57
CA SER A 10 -6.27 -14.77 14.76
C SER A 10 -6.82 -13.91 13.62
N ARG A 11 -6.10 -12.84 13.23
CA ARG A 11 -6.53 -11.86 12.21
C ARG A 11 -6.35 -12.33 10.77
N ALA A 12 -6.31 -13.64 10.54
CA ALA A 12 -6.23 -14.20 9.20
C ALA A 12 -7.45 -13.78 8.36
N GLY A 13 -7.20 -13.31 7.13
CA GLY A 13 -8.26 -12.79 6.26
C GLY A 13 -8.82 -11.42 6.66
N GLU A 14 -8.19 -10.72 7.61
CA GLU A 14 -8.53 -9.32 7.90
C GLU A 14 -7.57 -8.34 7.21
N ILE A 15 -7.86 -7.05 7.28
CA ILE A 15 -7.05 -5.97 6.67
C ILE A 15 -5.57 -5.96 7.08
N SER A 16 -5.25 -6.45 8.27
CA SER A 16 -3.86 -6.60 8.74
C SER A 16 -3.12 -7.77 8.10
N ASP A 17 -3.82 -8.72 7.50
CA ASP A 17 -3.26 -9.86 6.74
C ASP A 17 -2.92 -9.40 5.31
N THR A 18 -1.87 -8.59 5.20
CA THR A 18 -1.48 -7.96 3.94
C THR A 18 -0.84 -8.98 2.98
N LEU A 19 -1.31 -9.03 1.73
CA LEU A 19 -0.70 -9.86 0.69
C LEU A 19 0.43 -9.08 0.00
N THR A 20 1.63 -9.66 -0.06
CA THR A 20 2.79 -9.02 -0.70
C THR A 20 3.52 -9.96 -1.65
N CYS A 21 4.16 -9.42 -2.68
CA CYS A 21 5.25 -10.13 -3.36
C CYS A 21 6.59 -9.91 -2.63
N PRO A 22 7.63 -10.72 -2.92
CA PRO A 22 8.92 -10.58 -2.24
C PRO A 22 9.56 -9.19 -2.36
N GLY A 23 9.24 -8.43 -3.41
CA GLY A 23 9.79 -7.08 -3.63
C GLY A 23 11.31 -7.09 -3.80
N ALA A 24 11.94 -5.93 -3.59
CA ALA A 24 13.38 -5.74 -3.80
C ALA A 24 14.29 -6.48 -2.79
N TYR A 25 13.71 -7.32 -1.92
CA TYR A 25 14.49 -8.27 -1.11
C TYR A 25 15.17 -9.35 -1.95
N SER A 26 14.45 -9.91 -2.91
CA SER A 26 14.94 -11.04 -3.72
C SER A 26 14.57 -10.96 -5.19
N CYS A 27 13.63 -10.09 -5.58
CA CYS A 27 13.22 -9.92 -6.96
C CYS A 27 14.07 -8.85 -7.66
N ASN A 28 14.79 -9.23 -8.71
CA ASN A 28 15.61 -8.32 -9.53
C ASN A 28 14.78 -7.29 -10.33
N LEU A 29 13.47 -7.48 -10.43
CA LEU A 29 12.55 -6.58 -11.15
C LEU A 29 11.82 -5.62 -10.22
N ALA A 30 11.93 -5.80 -8.90
CA ALA A 30 11.21 -4.99 -7.96
C ALA A 30 11.87 -3.60 -7.83
N LEU A 31 11.01 -2.58 -7.77
CA LEU A 31 11.37 -1.18 -7.58
C LEU A 31 11.37 -0.84 -6.09
N THR A 32 10.55 -1.53 -5.30
CA THR A 32 10.39 -1.25 -3.87
C THR A 32 10.28 -2.51 -3.03
N LYS A 33 10.47 -2.36 -1.72
CA LYS A 33 10.39 -3.43 -0.71
C LYS A 33 8.96 -3.67 -0.21
N SER A 34 8.13 -4.20 -1.13
CA SER A 34 7.20 -5.31 -0.84
C SER A 34 6.72 -5.50 0.59
N MET A 35 7.41 -6.45 1.21
CA MET A 35 7.13 -7.02 2.51
C MET A 35 7.28 -5.99 3.64
N ASN A 36 8.22 -5.04 3.54
CA ASN A 36 8.38 -4.03 4.60
C ASN A 36 7.23 -3.02 4.58
N LEU A 37 6.75 -2.60 3.40
CA LEU A 37 5.53 -1.79 3.33
C LEU A 37 4.33 -2.58 3.88
N GLY A 38 4.23 -3.88 3.55
CA GLY A 38 3.20 -4.76 4.12
C GLY A 38 3.20 -4.77 5.64
N ALA A 39 4.37 -4.99 6.26
CA ALA A 39 4.51 -4.96 7.71
C ALA A 39 4.13 -3.59 8.32
N ALA A 40 4.54 -2.49 7.69
CA ALA A 40 4.18 -1.14 8.13
C ALA A 40 2.67 -0.89 8.05
N LEU A 41 2.02 -1.34 6.96
CA LEU A 41 0.58 -1.23 6.77
C LEU A 41 -0.20 -2.12 7.74
N ALA A 42 0.24 -3.36 7.95
CA ALA A 42 -0.35 -4.28 8.93
C ALA A 42 -0.37 -3.66 10.34
N GLU A 43 0.72 -3.03 10.75
CA GLU A 43 0.77 -2.32 12.04
C GLU A 43 -0.15 -1.10 12.07
N THR A 44 -0.15 -0.33 10.98
CA THR A 44 -1.00 0.86 10.83
C THR A 44 -2.49 0.55 10.96
N VAL A 45 -2.93 -0.58 10.41
CA VAL A 45 -4.35 -0.97 10.42
C VAL A 45 -4.74 -1.84 11.62
N ARG A 46 -3.78 -2.29 12.44
CA ARG A 46 -4.02 -3.18 13.59
C ARG A 46 -5.04 -2.62 14.59
N GLY A 47 -5.06 -1.30 14.77
CA GLY A 47 -5.96 -0.59 15.68
C GLY A 47 -7.38 -0.37 15.15
N TYR A 48 -7.70 -0.81 13.92
CA TYR A 48 -9.05 -0.69 13.38
C TYR A 48 -9.91 -1.88 13.82
N ASP A 49 -10.84 -1.63 14.74
CA ASP A 49 -11.78 -2.65 15.23
C ASP A 49 -13.13 -2.65 14.51
N ASP A 50 -13.35 -1.70 13.60
CA ASP A 50 -14.57 -1.61 12.80
C ASP A 50 -14.67 -2.83 11.86
N PRO A 51 -15.74 -3.66 11.93
CA PRO A 51 -15.89 -4.83 11.08
C PRO A 51 -15.81 -4.54 9.58
N LEU A 52 -16.29 -3.37 9.14
CA LEU A 52 -16.25 -2.98 7.73
C LEU A 52 -14.84 -2.71 7.24
N VAL A 53 -13.97 -2.20 8.11
CA VAL A 53 -12.55 -1.98 7.78
C VAL A 53 -11.78 -3.28 7.90
N ARG A 54 -12.06 -4.08 8.93
CA ARG A 54 -11.38 -5.38 9.13
C ARG A 54 -11.59 -6.33 7.97
N SER A 55 -12.74 -6.27 7.29
CA SER A 55 -13.04 -7.14 6.15
C SER A 55 -12.35 -6.75 4.83
N LEU A 56 -11.62 -5.63 4.78
CA LEU A 56 -10.92 -5.20 3.57
C LEU A 56 -9.59 -5.93 3.40
N HIS A 57 -9.07 -5.98 2.17
CA HIS A 57 -7.76 -6.58 1.87
C HIS A 57 -6.78 -5.58 1.27
N ILE A 58 -5.52 -5.66 1.74
CA ILE A 58 -4.40 -4.87 1.22
C ILE A 58 -3.46 -5.77 0.42
N ASN A 59 -3.29 -5.44 -0.86
CA ASN A 59 -2.47 -6.21 -1.80
C ASN A 59 -1.33 -5.36 -2.37
N ILE A 60 -0.09 -5.82 -2.27
CA ILE A 60 1.12 -5.01 -2.51
C ILE A 60 2.08 -5.74 -3.45
N SER A 61 2.57 -5.04 -4.46
CA SER A 61 3.66 -5.52 -5.32
C SER A 61 4.81 -4.52 -5.35
N GLY A 62 6.05 -5.01 -5.36
CA GLY A 62 7.24 -4.16 -5.50
C GLY A 62 7.41 -3.55 -6.91
N CYS A 63 6.62 -3.97 -7.90
CA CYS A 63 6.64 -3.46 -9.26
C CYS A 63 5.26 -3.67 -9.96
N PRO A 64 5.05 -3.13 -11.17
CA PRO A 64 3.78 -3.24 -11.89
C PRO A 64 3.35 -4.66 -12.33
N ASN A 65 4.22 -5.67 -12.21
CA ASN A 65 3.94 -7.04 -12.69
C ASN A 65 2.89 -7.80 -11.86
N SER A 66 2.45 -7.24 -10.73
CA SER A 66 1.28 -7.73 -9.98
C SER A 66 1.37 -9.15 -9.40
N CYS A 67 2.58 -9.64 -9.08
CA CYS A 67 2.74 -10.91 -8.35
C CYS A 67 2.03 -10.91 -6.98
N GLY A 68 1.86 -9.73 -6.37
CA GLY A 68 1.08 -9.54 -5.15
C GLY A 68 -0.37 -9.11 -5.41
N GLN A 69 -0.91 -9.38 -6.60
CA GLN A 69 -2.33 -9.21 -6.94
C GLN A 69 -2.92 -7.83 -6.59
N HIS A 70 -2.14 -6.76 -6.77
CA HIS A 70 -2.51 -5.42 -6.30
C HIS A 70 -3.75 -4.84 -7.00
N TRP A 71 -4.08 -5.29 -8.22
CA TRP A 71 -5.27 -4.81 -8.93
C TRP A 71 -6.58 -5.27 -8.31
N ILE A 72 -6.59 -6.35 -7.52
CA ILE A 72 -7.82 -6.98 -7.01
C ILE A 72 -7.99 -6.88 -5.50
N GLY A 73 -7.06 -6.21 -4.80
CA GLY A 73 -7.24 -5.86 -3.39
C GLY A 73 -8.16 -4.64 -3.25
N ASP A 74 -8.89 -4.55 -2.13
CA ASP A 74 -9.65 -3.34 -1.79
C ASP A 74 -8.74 -2.12 -1.81
N ILE A 75 -7.54 -2.26 -1.24
CA ILE A 75 -6.46 -1.28 -1.32
C ILE A 75 -5.25 -1.95 -1.96
N GLY A 76 -4.90 -1.50 -3.17
CA GLY A 76 -3.78 -2.01 -3.93
C GLY A 76 -2.59 -1.06 -3.91
N PHE A 77 -1.38 -1.61 -3.93
CA PHE A 77 -0.14 -0.85 -4.13
C PHE A 77 0.79 -1.53 -5.12
N TYR A 78 1.37 -0.75 -6.03
CA TYR A 78 2.54 -1.22 -6.78
C TYR A 78 3.67 -0.22 -6.81
N GLY A 79 4.90 -0.73 -6.66
CA GLY A 79 6.11 0.07 -6.60
C GLY A 79 6.40 0.84 -7.88
N ASN A 80 6.91 2.05 -7.72
CA ASN A 80 7.56 2.84 -8.75
C ASN A 80 8.67 3.71 -8.12
N ALA A 81 9.39 4.47 -8.94
CA ALA A 81 10.45 5.36 -8.47
C ALA A 81 10.30 6.74 -9.13
N ARG A 82 10.60 7.79 -8.38
CA ARG A 82 10.60 9.17 -8.88
C ARG A 82 11.91 9.87 -8.54
N LYS A 83 12.30 10.83 -9.37
CA LYS A 83 13.43 11.72 -9.09
C LYS A 83 12.90 13.04 -8.54
N ILE A 84 13.19 13.36 -7.28
CA ILE A 84 12.80 14.60 -6.61
C ILE A 84 14.09 15.32 -6.21
N ASP A 85 14.25 16.56 -6.68
CA ASP A 85 15.39 17.42 -6.35
C ASP A 85 16.75 16.72 -6.57
N GLY A 86 16.85 15.96 -7.66
CA GLY A 86 18.06 15.24 -8.06
C GLY A 86 18.24 13.86 -7.43
N ARG A 87 17.43 13.48 -6.43
CA ARG A 87 17.53 12.22 -5.69
C ARG A 87 16.44 11.24 -6.11
N GLU A 88 16.77 9.95 -6.18
CA GLU A 88 15.77 8.91 -6.41
C GLU A 88 14.99 8.64 -5.12
N VAL A 89 13.68 8.45 -5.25
CA VAL A 89 12.76 8.25 -4.12
C VAL A 89 11.85 7.07 -4.44
N PRO A 90 11.67 6.11 -3.51
CA PRO A 90 10.77 4.99 -3.70
C PRO A 90 9.33 5.47 -3.52
N TYR A 91 8.47 5.08 -4.45
CA TYR A 91 7.07 5.46 -4.47
C TYR A 91 6.20 4.22 -4.69
N TYR A 92 4.93 4.33 -4.36
CA TYR A 92 3.90 3.37 -4.77
C TYR A 92 2.76 4.10 -5.45
N LEU A 93 2.13 3.49 -6.47
CA LEU A 93 0.81 3.91 -6.92
C LEU A 93 -0.24 3.20 -6.07
N MET A 94 -1.10 3.99 -5.41
CA MET A 94 -2.25 3.48 -4.67
C MET A 94 -3.44 3.25 -5.61
N LEU A 95 -4.06 2.09 -5.47
CA LEU A 95 -5.28 1.67 -6.14
C LEU A 95 -6.37 1.46 -5.08
N LEU A 96 -7.62 1.82 -5.39
CA LEU A 96 -8.74 1.61 -4.46
C LEU A 96 -9.92 0.91 -5.13
N GLY A 97 -10.63 0.09 -4.36
CA GLY A 97 -11.88 -0.56 -4.74
C GLY A 97 -11.71 -1.75 -5.69
N GLY A 98 -10.57 -2.44 -5.67
CA GLY A 98 -10.40 -3.70 -6.41
C GLY A 98 -11.20 -4.85 -5.80
N SER A 99 -11.44 -5.89 -6.59
CA SER A 99 -12.03 -7.16 -6.14
C SER A 99 -11.65 -8.28 -7.11
N GLN A 100 -12.02 -9.53 -6.79
CA GLN A 100 -11.81 -10.68 -7.68
C GLN A 100 -12.45 -10.54 -9.08
N HIS A 101 -13.45 -9.67 -9.22
CA HIS A 101 -14.18 -9.49 -10.48
C HIS A 101 -13.84 -8.18 -11.20
N GLU A 102 -13.21 -7.23 -10.50
CA GLU A 102 -13.04 -5.87 -11.00
C GLU A 102 -11.72 -5.26 -10.52
N PHE A 103 -10.99 -4.60 -11.42
CA PHE A 103 -9.76 -3.92 -11.03
C PHE A 103 -10.00 -2.65 -10.21
N GLY A 104 -9.07 -2.39 -9.29
CA GLY A 104 -8.98 -1.18 -8.50
C GLY A 104 -8.67 0.03 -9.35
N VAL A 105 -9.16 1.18 -8.91
CA VAL A 105 -8.99 2.46 -9.62
C VAL A 105 -7.69 3.11 -9.18
N ALA A 106 -6.86 3.53 -10.14
CA ALA A 106 -5.62 4.24 -9.87
C ALA A 106 -5.89 5.63 -9.28
N ILE A 107 -5.39 5.88 -8.08
CA ILE A 107 -5.64 7.11 -7.33
C ILE A 107 -4.46 8.06 -7.44
N GLN A 108 -3.36 7.76 -6.75
CA GLN A 108 -2.26 8.70 -6.56
C GLN A 108 -0.98 7.96 -6.25
N SER A 109 0.14 8.48 -6.76
CA SER A 109 1.45 7.94 -6.42
C SER A 109 2.04 8.72 -5.25
N LEU A 110 2.51 7.98 -4.24
CA LEU A 110 2.94 8.49 -2.95
C LEU A 110 4.33 7.95 -2.60
N PRO A 111 5.18 8.73 -1.90
CA PRO A 111 6.41 8.21 -1.31
C PRO A 111 6.10 6.97 -0.46
N ALA A 112 6.98 5.97 -0.51
CA ALA A 112 6.75 4.69 0.17
C ALA A 112 6.43 4.86 1.66
N ARG A 113 7.12 5.77 2.34
CA ARG A 113 6.94 6.07 3.77
C ARG A 113 5.61 6.76 4.10
N LEU A 114 4.92 7.36 3.12
CA LEU A 114 3.63 8.04 3.31
C LEU A 114 2.42 7.18 2.93
N ALA A 115 2.63 5.99 2.36
CA ALA A 115 1.54 5.06 2.05
C ALA A 115 0.67 4.72 3.28
N PRO A 116 1.23 4.46 4.48
CA PRO A 116 0.42 4.26 5.69
C PRO A 116 -0.51 5.43 6.04
N VAL A 117 -0.01 6.66 5.94
CA VAL A 117 -0.79 7.87 6.23
C VAL A 117 -1.95 8.01 5.24
N ALA A 118 -1.72 7.71 3.95
CA ALA A 118 -2.78 7.73 2.95
C ALA A 118 -3.86 6.67 3.23
N VAL A 119 -3.46 5.46 3.63
CA VAL A 119 -4.42 4.40 4.02
C VAL A 119 -5.26 4.84 5.21
N GLN A 120 -4.65 5.38 6.26
CA GLN A 120 -5.39 5.88 7.42
C GLN A 120 -6.44 6.91 7.03
N ARG A 121 -6.07 7.91 6.21
CA ARG A 121 -7.02 8.94 5.73
C ARG A 121 -8.19 8.35 4.95
N VAL A 122 -7.93 7.39 4.07
CA VAL A 122 -8.98 6.70 3.31
C VAL A 122 -9.90 5.91 4.23
N LEU A 123 -9.35 5.13 5.16
CA LEU A 123 -10.12 4.30 6.08
C LEU A 123 -10.92 5.13 7.09
N ASP A 124 -10.34 6.18 7.63
CA ASP A 124 -11.02 7.08 8.57
C ASP A 124 -12.19 7.80 7.89
N HIS A 125 -11.98 8.27 6.66
CA HIS A 125 -13.04 8.88 5.88
C HIS A 125 -14.12 7.85 5.49
N TYR A 126 -13.73 6.60 5.16
CA TYR A 126 -14.66 5.52 4.85
C TYR A 126 -15.57 5.18 6.03
N LYS A 127 -14.99 4.96 7.22
CA LYS A 127 -15.75 4.64 8.44
C LYS A 127 -16.86 5.64 8.72
N VAL A 128 -16.57 6.93 8.57
CA VAL A 128 -17.50 8.01 8.90
C VAL A 128 -18.56 8.24 7.79
N ASN A 129 -18.22 8.02 6.53
CA ASN A 129 -19.04 8.46 5.38
C ASN A 129 -19.63 7.33 4.53
N HIS A 130 -19.46 6.07 4.95
CA HIS A 130 -20.09 4.93 4.29
C HIS A 130 -21.62 5.00 4.45
N GLN A 131 -22.33 4.53 3.45
CA GLN A 131 -23.78 4.35 3.53
C GLN A 131 -24.12 2.93 4.01
N PRO A 132 -25.28 2.71 4.67
CA PRO A 132 -25.70 1.37 5.06
C PRO A 132 -25.73 0.40 3.88
N GLY A 133 -25.02 -0.73 3.99
CA GLY A 133 -24.91 -1.76 2.95
C GLY A 133 -23.99 -1.40 1.78
N GLU A 134 -23.28 -0.28 1.84
CA GLU A 134 -22.32 0.13 0.82
C GLU A 134 -21.04 -0.72 0.91
N THR A 135 -20.59 -1.25 -0.23
CA THR A 135 -19.27 -1.90 -0.33
C THR A 135 -18.17 -0.85 -0.46
N PHE A 136 -16.93 -1.20 -0.09
CA PHE A 136 -15.81 -0.27 -0.26
C PHE A 136 -15.61 0.18 -1.71
N ARG A 137 -15.82 -0.71 -2.68
CA ARG A 137 -15.80 -0.34 -4.09
C ARG A 137 -16.90 0.66 -4.45
N ALA A 138 -18.15 0.41 -4.04
CA ALA A 138 -19.24 1.34 -4.31
C ALA A 138 -18.95 2.73 -3.72
N TYR A 139 -18.37 2.76 -2.52
CA TYR A 139 -17.91 3.98 -1.86
C TYR A 139 -16.83 4.72 -2.66
N VAL A 140 -15.82 4.00 -3.17
CA VAL A 140 -14.76 4.56 -4.00
C VAL A 140 -15.32 5.15 -5.30
N LEU A 141 -16.23 4.44 -5.97
CA LEU A 141 -16.85 4.89 -7.21
C LEU A 141 -17.77 6.11 -6.99
N ARG A 142 -18.48 6.18 -5.86
CA ARG A 142 -19.32 7.31 -5.49
C ARG A 142 -18.52 8.58 -5.25
N HIS A 143 -17.39 8.50 -4.55
CA HIS A 143 -16.52 9.65 -4.26
C HIS A 143 -15.62 10.05 -5.43
N ARG A 144 -15.36 9.13 -6.37
CA ARG A 144 -14.51 9.31 -7.55
C ARG A 144 -13.04 9.55 -7.22
N VAL A 145 -12.20 9.47 -8.24
CA VAL A 145 -10.74 9.55 -8.11
C VAL A 145 -10.29 10.90 -7.59
N GLU A 146 -10.93 11.98 -8.03
CA GLU A 146 -10.56 13.36 -7.71
C GLU A 146 -10.64 13.61 -6.20
N PHE A 147 -11.64 13.04 -5.54
CA PHE A 147 -11.79 13.14 -4.09
C PHE A 147 -10.58 12.55 -3.35
N PHE A 148 -10.18 11.30 -3.67
CA PHE A 148 -9.06 10.65 -3.00
C PHE A 148 -7.70 11.29 -3.35
N LYS A 149 -7.56 11.82 -4.58
CA LYS A 149 -6.41 12.63 -4.96
C LYS A 149 -6.30 13.89 -4.10
N GLN A 150 -7.42 14.56 -3.84
CA GLN A 150 -7.46 15.75 -2.99
C GLN A 150 -7.19 15.39 -1.52
N LEU A 151 -7.75 14.29 -1.02
CA LEU A 151 -7.56 13.77 0.34
C LEU A 151 -6.08 13.46 0.67
N THR A 152 -5.29 13.14 -0.35
CA THR A 152 -3.87 12.75 -0.24
C THR A 152 -2.93 13.73 -0.96
N ALA A 153 -3.41 14.91 -1.35
CA ALA A 153 -2.66 15.85 -2.20
C ALA A 153 -1.36 16.36 -1.55
N ASP A 154 -1.36 16.57 -0.24
CA ASP A 154 -0.20 16.99 0.56
C ASP A 154 0.84 15.88 0.76
N LEU A 155 0.51 14.63 0.43
CA LEU A 155 1.41 13.47 0.57
C LEU A 155 2.21 13.17 -0.69
N VAL A 156 1.97 13.86 -1.81
CA VAL A 156 2.55 13.48 -3.12
C VAL A 156 4.03 13.83 -3.28
N LYS A 157 4.53 14.83 -2.53
CA LYS A 157 5.93 15.23 -2.49
C LYS A 157 6.45 15.01 -1.06
N PRO A 158 7.61 14.34 -0.88
CA PRO A 158 8.21 14.26 0.44
C PRO A 158 8.63 15.66 0.93
N PRO A 159 8.54 15.96 2.23
CA PRO A 159 9.14 17.16 2.80
C PRO A 159 10.65 17.16 2.55
N GLU A 160 11.22 18.26 2.05
CA GLU A 160 12.65 18.36 1.73
C GLU A 160 13.55 18.14 2.96
N SER A 161 13.05 18.48 4.15
CA SER A 161 13.76 18.32 5.41
C SER A 161 13.78 16.89 5.95
N ASP A 162 12.96 15.99 5.41
CA ASP A 162 12.80 14.63 5.92
C ASP A 162 13.61 13.62 5.09
N GLN A 163 14.80 13.28 5.60
CA GLN A 163 15.70 12.35 4.94
C GLN A 163 15.16 10.91 4.88
N GLU A 164 14.28 10.51 5.81
CA GLU A 164 13.74 9.14 5.82
C GLU A 164 12.87 8.87 4.60
N MET A 165 12.25 9.90 4.05
CA MET A 165 11.39 9.81 2.86
C MET A 165 12.16 9.40 1.60
N TYR A 166 13.48 9.60 1.59
CA TYR A 166 14.37 9.20 0.50
C TYR A 166 14.91 7.79 0.67
N ARG A 167 14.42 7.03 1.67
CA ARG A 167 14.79 5.63 1.92
C ARG A 167 13.58 4.74 1.72
N ASP A 168 13.80 3.52 1.25
CA ASP A 168 12.72 2.54 1.24
C ASP A 168 12.45 2.03 2.67
N TRP A 169 11.35 1.30 2.85
CA TRP A 169 11.02 0.68 4.12
C TRP A 169 12.07 -0.37 4.51
N GLY A 170 12.60 -0.26 5.73
CA GLY A 170 13.61 -1.19 6.25
C GLY A 170 15.05 -0.90 5.80
N ASP A 171 15.29 0.19 5.04
CA ASP A 171 16.63 0.67 4.71
C ASP A 171 17.13 1.76 5.65
N ASP A 172 18.44 1.75 5.89
CA ASP A 172 19.22 2.78 6.57
C ASP A 172 19.93 3.73 5.59
N MET A 173 20.07 3.29 4.33
CA MET A 173 20.70 4.04 3.24
C MET A 173 19.67 4.72 2.33
N ASP A 174 20.11 5.80 1.67
CA ASP A 174 19.33 6.46 0.64
C ASP A 174 18.98 5.50 -0.50
N TYR A 175 17.74 5.60 -0.95
CA TYR A 175 17.22 4.81 -2.06
C TYR A 175 17.99 5.12 -3.34
N SER A 176 18.35 4.05 -4.03
CA SER A 176 18.83 4.10 -5.39
C SER A 176 18.23 2.94 -6.15
N LEU A 177 17.67 3.25 -7.32
CA LEU A 177 17.04 2.27 -8.17
C LEU A 177 18.08 1.28 -8.70
N LYS A 178 17.95 0.03 -8.27
CA LYS A 178 18.82 -1.08 -8.70
C LYS A 178 17.99 -2.17 -9.34
N LEU A 179 17.74 -2.03 -10.64
CA LEU A 179 17.12 -3.09 -11.44
C LEU A 179 18.19 -4.07 -11.92
N GLY A 180 17.99 -5.34 -11.60
CA GLY A 180 18.83 -6.44 -12.09
C GLY A 180 18.30 -7.03 -13.39
N ARG A 181 19.04 -7.98 -13.96
CA ARG A 181 18.49 -8.88 -15.00
C ARG A 181 17.60 -9.92 -14.34
N GLY A 182 16.43 -10.12 -14.89
CA GLY A 182 15.48 -11.15 -14.46
C GLY A 182 14.28 -11.18 -15.39
N GLU A 183 13.57 -12.30 -15.38
CA GLU A 183 12.25 -12.40 -16.00
C GLU A 183 11.20 -12.47 -14.91
N CYS A 184 9.99 -12.01 -15.20
CA CYS A 184 8.89 -12.23 -14.28
C CYS A 184 8.59 -13.72 -14.26
N ALA A 185 8.62 -14.34 -13.09
CA ALA A 185 8.12 -15.71 -12.94
C ALA A 185 6.61 -15.68 -13.19
N ALA A 186 6.20 -16.17 -14.35
CA ALA A 186 4.81 -16.34 -14.76
C ALA A 186 4.26 -17.66 -14.22
#